data_AF-A0A2E3SDC0-F1
#
_entry.id   AF-A0A2E3SDC0-F1
#
_cell.length_a   1.000
_cell.length_b   1.000
_cell.length_c   1.000
_cell.angle_alpha   90.00
_cell.angle_beta   90.00
_cell.angle_gamma   90.00
#
_symmetry.space_group_name_H-M   'P 1'
#
loop_
_entity.id
_entity.type
_entity.pdbx_description
1 polymer ?
#
loop_
_entity_poly.entity_id
_entity_poly.type
_entity_poly.pdbx_seq_one_letter_code
_entity_poly.pdbx_strand_id
1 'polypeptide(L)'
;MIRGKNITFYLILLFLSCQDNPSYQTIDVKKEIAELKTHSEKISYLEKIYKIDQDVRDGKSSELILKYGIGSPEVLEFYSKMDSIDKLNLERIKVYLNEFGYPDSTYVTREAKITPWLVIQHSTDINKRKEFFPILYTAYSKGNIDTDQFEMYLGRTYQMEFGNYPFGEGAYDPKEKINRLIKELNLIK
;
A
#
# COMPACT_ATOMS: atom_id res chain seq x y z
N MET A 1 -42.93 52.95 41.45
CA MET A 1 -43.46 52.79 40.08
C MET A 1 -42.28 52.97 39.15
N ILE A 2 -41.77 52.03 38.36
CA ILE A 2 -42.39 50.97 37.56
C ILE A 2 -41.43 49.77 37.47
N ARG A 3 -41.99 48.56 37.55
CA ARG A 3 -41.39 47.25 37.25
C ARG A 3 -41.15 47.10 35.73
N GLY A 4 -40.10 46.40 35.32
CA GLY A 4 -40.00 45.83 33.96
C GLY A 4 -38.63 45.23 33.70
N LYS A 5 -38.43 43.96 34.06
CA LYS A 5 -38.45 42.77 33.18
C LYS A 5 -37.04 42.41 32.68
N ASN A 6 -36.45 41.43 33.36
CA ASN A 6 -35.25 40.71 32.94
C ASN A 6 -35.52 40.03 31.59
N ILE A 7 -34.82 40.44 30.53
CA ILE A 7 -34.82 39.75 29.24
C ILE A 7 -33.64 38.79 29.27
N THR A 8 -33.92 37.51 29.51
CA THR A 8 -32.93 36.43 29.41
C THR A 8 -32.86 36.03 27.94
N PHE A 9 -31.76 36.35 27.27
CA PHE A 9 -31.49 35.88 25.90
C PHE A 9 -31.01 34.43 25.97
N TYR A 10 -31.89 33.48 25.69
CA TYR A 10 -31.51 32.10 25.37
C TYR A 10 -31.10 32.06 23.89
N LEU A 11 -29.79 32.14 23.62
CA LEU A 11 -29.27 31.82 22.30
C LEU A 11 -29.15 30.30 22.20
N ILE A 12 -30.12 29.69 21.53
CA ILE A 12 -30.15 28.25 21.24
C ILE A 12 -29.03 27.95 20.24
N LEU A 13 -27.98 27.26 20.70
CA LEU A 13 -26.95 26.66 19.84
C LEU A 13 -27.56 25.44 19.13
N LEU A 14 -27.98 25.63 17.88
CA LEU A 14 -28.31 24.54 16.96
C LEU A 14 -27.01 23.95 16.39
N PHE A 15 -26.37 23.05 17.12
CA PHE A 15 -25.42 22.10 16.54
C PHE A 15 -26.16 20.83 16.15
N LEU A 16 -26.78 20.84 14.97
CA LEU A 16 -27.20 19.62 14.29
C LEU A 16 -26.76 19.70 12.84
N SER A 17 -25.48 19.38 12.63
CA SER A 17 -25.05 18.75 11.40
C SER A 17 -24.14 17.60 11.79
N CYS A 18 -24.76 16.49 12.20
CA CYS A 18 -24.17 15.20 11.89
C CYS A 18 -24.23 15.10 10.37
N GLN A 19 -23.09 15.28 9.69
CA GLN A 19 -22.94 14.65 8.39
C GLN A 19 -22.94 13.16 8.68
N ASP A 20 -23.99 12.47 8.24
CA ASP A 20 -24.00 11.02 8.18
C ASP A 20 -22.79 10.62 7.33
N ASN A 21 -21.71 10.22 7.99
CA ASN A 21 -20.63 9.51 7.32
C ASN A 21 -21.29 8.31 6.66
N PRO A 22 -21.24 8.17 5.32
CA PRO A 22 -21.77 6.99 4.68
C PRO A 22 -21.09 5.80 5.35
N SER A 23 -21.88 4.87 5.91
CA SER A 23 -21.31 3.69 6.55
C SER A 23 -20.52 2.95 5.48
N TYR A 24 -19.20 3.13 5.48
CA TYR A 24 -18.29 2.33 4.69
C TYR A 24 -18.51 0.91 5.17
N GLN A 25 -19.14 0.10 4.32
CA GLN A 25 -19.29 -1.33 4.54
C GLN A 25 -17.88 -1.87 4.79
N THR A 26 -17.60 -2.29 6.02
CA THR A 26 -16.27 -2.77 6.40
C THR A 26 -15.96 -3.99 5.54
N ILE A 27 -14.98 -3.86 4.65
CA ILE A 27 -14.56 -4.96 3.78
C ILE A 27 -13.96 -6.05 4.67
N ASP A 28 -14.59 -7.21 4.71
CA ASP A 28 -14.04 -8.38 5.41
C ASP A 28 -13.09 -9.13 4.48
N VAL A 29 -11.83 -8.69 4.48
CA VAL A 29 -10.76 -9.30 3.68
C VAL A 29 -10.58 -10.79 4.01
N LYS A 30 -10.79 -11.21 5.26
CA LYS A 30 -10.65 -12.63 5.62
C LYS A 30 -11.70 -13.48 4.93
N LYS A 31 -12.93 -12.98 4.85
CA LYS A 31 -13.99 -13.64 4.10
C LYS A 31 -13.67 -13.71 2.60
N GLU A 32 -13.20 -12.61 1.99
CA GLU A 32 -12.77 -12.61 0.58
C GLU A 32 -11.76 -13.74 0.29
N ILE A 33 -10.74 -13.88 1.15
CA ILE A 33 -9.67 -14.88 0.98
C ILE A 33 -10.15 -16.30 1.27
N ALA A 34 -10.99 -16.50 2.30
CA ALA A 34 -11.49 -17.81 2.68
C ALA A 34 -12.36 -18.45 1.59
N GLU A 35 -12.97 -17.66 0.71
CA GLU A 35 -13.79 -18.13 -0.41
C GLU A 35 -12.96 -18.63 -1.61
N LEU A 36 -11.65 -18.32 -1.67
CA LEU A 36 -10.77 -18.74 -2.78
C LEU A 36 -10.34 -20.21 -2.63
N LYS A 37 -11.01 -21.13 -3.34
CA LYS A 37 -10.76 -22.57 -3.19
C LYS A 37 -9.83 -23.13 -4.25
N THR A 38 -9.96 -22.64 -5.47
CA THR A 38 -9.26 -23.15 -6.64
C THR A 38 -8.02 -22.32 -6.97
N HIS A 39 -7.11 -22.91 -7.75
CA HIS A 39 -5.93 -22.20 -8.24
C HIS A 39 -6.30 -21.00 -9.13
N SER A 40 -7.32 -21.17 -9.98
CA SER A 40 -7.80 -20.10 -10.87
C SER A 40 -8.37 -18.90 -10.11
N GLU A 41 -9.13 -19.14 -9.03
CA GLU A 41 -9.66 -18.07 -8.17
C GLU A 41 -8.54 -17.29 -7.49
N LYS A 42 -7.49 -17.98 -7.02
CA LYS A 42 -6.32 -17.35 -6.41
C LYS A 42 -5.55 -16.47 -7.39
N ILE A 43 -5.39 -16.91 -8.64
CA ILE A 43 -4.79 -16.10 -9.71
C ILE A 43 -5.65 -14.87 -9.98
N SER A 44 -6.94 -15.07 -10.25
CA SER A 44 -7.89 -14.01 -10.59
C SER A 44 -7.96 -12.94 -9.50
N TYR A 45 -7.84 -13.35 -8.23
CA TYR A 45 -7.82 -12.44 -7.10
C TYR A 45 -6.59 -11.52 -7.11
N LEU A 46 -5.40 -12.07 -7.35
CA LEU A 46 -4.17 -11.27 -7.45
C LEU A 46 -4.14 -10.36 -8.68
N GLU A 47 -4.70 -10.81 -9.80
CA GLU A 47 -4.86 -9.98 -11.01
C GLU A 47 -5.81 -8.81 -10.79
N LYS A 48 -6.91 -9.06 -10.05
CA LYS A 48 -7.83 -7.99 -9.65
C LYS A 48 -7.13 -6.95 -8.78
N ILE A 49 -6.33 -7.37 -7.80
CA ILE A 49 -5.55 -6.44 -6.96
C ILE A 49 -4.55 -5.66 -7.83
N TYR A 50 -3.83 -6.33 -8.73
CA TYR A 50 -2.91 -5.67 -9.66
C TYR A 50 -3.60 -4.57 -10.45
N LYS A 51 -4.76 -4.88 -11.04
CA LYS A 51 -5.54 -3.91 -11.80
C LYS A 51 -5.96 -2.72 -10.94
N ILE A 52 -6.47 -2.96 -9.73
CA ILE A 52 -6.88 -1.89 -8.81
C ILE A 52 -5.68 -1.00 -8.42
N ASP A 53 -4.53 -1.58 -8.13
CA ASP A 53 -3.30 -0.86 -7.76
C ASP A 53 -2.78 0.02 -8.91
N GLN A 54 -2.80 -0.50 -10.15
CA GLN A 54 -2.29 0.22 -11.31
C GLN A 54 -3.30 1.23 -11.88
N ASP A 55 -4.60 0.95 -11.84
CA ASP A 55 -5.64 1.85 -12.38
C ASP A 55 -5.68 3.20 -11.64
N VAL A 56 -5.35 3.26 -10.34
CA VAL A 56 -5.27 4.54 -9.61
C VAL A 56 -4.00 5.35 -9.97
N ARG A 57 -3.07 4.77 -10.73
CA ARG A 57 -1.78 5.36 -11.12
C ARG A 57 -1.69 5.66 -12.62
N ASP A 58 -2.83 5.83 -13.29
CA ASP A 58 -2.99 6.05 -14.73
C ASP A 58 -2.46 7.41 -15.28
N GLY A 59 -1.59 8.11 -14.53
CA GLY A 59 -1.05 9.41 -14.93
C GLY A 59 -1.91 10.62 -14.53
N LYS A 60 -3.11 10.39 -13.97
CA LYS A 60 -4.01 11.47 -13.54
C LYS A 60 -3.42 12.41 -12.49
N SER A 61 -2.48 11.95 -11.66
CA SER A 61 -1.77 12.82 -10.70
C SER A 61 -1.03 13.96 -11.41
N SER A 62 -0.30 13.66 -12.49
CA SER A 62 0.46 14.65 -13.25
C SER A 62 -0.45 15.71 -13.86
N GLU A 63 -1.59 15.29 -14.42
CA GLU A 63 -2.59 16.22 -14.98
C GLU A 63 -3.18 17.14 -13.91
N LEU A 64 -3.54 16.59 -12.75
CA LEU A 64 -4.06 17.37 -11.62
C LEU A 64 -3.01 18.36 -11.09
N ILE A 65 -1.76 17.93 -10.96
CA ILE A 65 -0.64 18.79 -10.52
C ILE A 65 -0.42 19.94 -11.50
N LEU A 66 -0.42 19.67 -12.81
CA LEU A 66 -0.23 20.72 -13.82
C LEU A 66 -1.37 21.74 -13.82
N LYS A 67 -2.60 21.30 -13.52
CA LYS A 67 -3.79 22.17 -13.55
C LYS A 67 -4.01 22.96 -12.27
N TYR A 68 -3.75 22.35 -11.11
CA TYR A 68 -4.15 22.89 -9.81
C TYR A 68 -2.98 23.11 -8.84
N GLY A 69 -1.80 22.52 -9.11
CA GLY A 69 -0.63 22.57 -8.24
C GLY A 69 -0.62 21.44 -7.19
N ILE A 70 0.58 21.03 -6.76
CA ILE A 70 0.80 19.84 -5.92
C ILE A 70 0.08 19.85 -4.56
N GLY A 71 -0.19 21.03 -4.01
CA GLY A 71 -0.85 21.20 -2.72
C GLY A 71 -2.35 21.50 -2.81
N SER A 72 -2.94 21.42 -3.99
CA SER A 72 -4.36 21.73 -4.16
C SER A 72 -5.26 20.67 -3.51
N PRO A 73 -6.50 21.01 -3.09
CA PRO A 73 -7.45 20.03 -2.58
C PRO A 73 -7.66 18.83 -3.51
N GLU A 74 -7.69 19.04 -4.83
CA GLU A 74 -7.88 17.99 -5.83
C GLU A 74 -6.72 16.99 -5.85
N VAL A 75 -5.48 17.49 -5.76
CA VAL A 75 -4.29 16.62 -5.71
C VAL A 75 -4.22 15.87 -4.38
N LEU A 76 -4.53 16.54 -3.27
CA LEU A 76 -4.56 15.92 -1.94
C LEU A 76 -5.64 14.84 -1.83
N GLU A 77 -6.84 15.10 -2.38
CA GLU A 77 -7.94 14.11 -2.42
C GLU A 77 -7.55 12.90 -3.27
N PHE A 78 -6.91 13.13 -4.43
CA PHE A 78 -6.42 12.05 -5.28
C PHE A 78 -5.40 11.17 -4.55
N TYR A 79 -4.42 11.77 -3.86
CA TYR A 79 -3.44 11.00 -3.08
C TYR A 79 -4.07 10.30 -1.87
N SER A 80 -5.05 10.90 -1.21
CA SER A 80 -5.80 10.25 -0.11
C SER A 80 -6.55 9.01 -0.60
N LYS A 81 -7.13 9.07 -1.80
CA LYS A 81 -7.79 7.91 -2.43
C LYS A 81 -6.78 6.81 -2.77
N MET A 82 -5.64 7.19 -3.34
CA MET A 82 -4.56 6.27 -3.67
C MET A 82 -4.02 5.55 -2.42
N ASP A 83 -3.73 6.30 -1.35
CA ASP A 83 -3.28 5.75 -0.07
C ASP A 83 -4.31 4.81 0.57
N SER A 84 -5.60 5.11 0.45
CA SER A 84 -6.67 4.22 0.92
C SER A 84 -6.71 2.89 0.16
N ILE A 85 -6.47 2.94 -1.16
CA ILE A 85 -6.36 1.73 -2.00
C ILE A 85 -5.12 0.92 -1.63
N ASP A 86 -3.98 1.58 -1.44
CA ASP A 86 -2.71 0.94 -1.09
C ASP A 86 -2.80 0.21 0.25
N LYS A 87 -3.41 0.83 1.26
CA LYS A 87 -3.65 0.21 2.57
C LYS A 87 -4.55 -1.01 2.48
N LEU A 88 -5.66 -0.92 1.75
CA LEU A 88 -6.58 -2.04 1.57
C LEU A 88 -5.94 -3.20 0.80
N ASN A 89 -5.20 -2.89 -0.27
CA ASN A 89 -4.48 -3.90 -1.03
C ASN A 89 -3.38 -4.57 -0.19
N LEU A 90 -2.67 -3.82 0.65
CA LEU A 90 -1.67 -4.37 1.56
C LEU A 90 -2.31 -5.34 2.57
N GLU A 91 -3.49 -5.02 3.10
CA GLU A 91 -4.24 -5.93 3.96
C GLU A 91 -4.65 -7.21 3.22
N ARG A 92 -5.17 -7.09 1.99
CA ARG A 92 -5.50 -8.25 1.14
C ARG A 92 -4.30 -9.14 0.88
N ILE A 93 -3.15 -8.55 0.51
CA ILE A 93 -1.91 -9.28 0.29
C ILE A 93 -1.42 -9.93 1.59
N LYS A 94 -1.53 -9.25 2.73
CA LYS A 94 -1.18 -9.84 4.03
C LYS A 94 -1.97 -11.11 4.30
N VAL A 95 -3.30 -11.05 4.18
CA VAL A 95 -4.17 -12.19 4.47
C VAL A 95 -3.97 -13.31 3.44
N TYR A 96 -3.87 -12.96 2.15
CA TYR A 96 -3.57 -13.91 1.08
C TYR A 96 -2.27 -14.67 1.33
N LEU A 97 -1.18 -13.95 1.62
CA LEU A 97 0.14 -14.56 1.83
C LEU A 97 0.19 -15.43 3.08
N ASN A 98 -0.54 -15.07 4.14
CA ASN A 98 -0.65 -15.90 5.33
C ASN A 98 -1.39 -17.22 5.08
N GLU A 99 -2.41 -17.20 4.23
CA GLU A 99 -3.22 -18.38 3.93
C GLU A 99 -2.59 -19.29 2.86
N PHE A 100 -2.02 -18.70 1.81
CA PHE A 100 -1.60 -19.43 0.61
C PHE A 100 -0.09 -19.36 0.31
N GLY A 101 0.65 -18.49 1.01
CA GLY A 101 2.03 -18.20 0.67
C GLY A 101 2.19 -17.35 -0.60
N TYR A 102 3.44 -17.16 -1.02
CA TYR A 102 3.75 -16.42 -2.24
C TYR A 102 3.46 -17.28 -3.48
N PRO A 103 2.80 -16.75 -4.53
CA PRO A 103 2.46 -17.52 -5.73
C PRO A 103 3.70 -18.10 -6.43
N ASP A 104 3.62 -19.36 -6.85
CA ASP A 104 4.67 -20.01 -7.64
C ASP A 104 4.61 -19.53 -9.10
N SER A 105 5.69 -18.91 -9.55
CA SER A 105 5.82 -18.34 -10.90
C SER A 105 5.61 -19.33 -12.03
N THR A 106 5.74 -20.63 -11.79
CA THR A 106 5.53 -21.69 -12.80
C THR A 106 4.06 -21.83 -13.19
N TYR A 107 3.14 -21.46 -12.30
CA TYR A 107 1.71 -21.79 -12.44
C TYR A 107 0.80 -20.56 -12.47
N VAL A 108 1.35 -19.35 -12.47
CA VAL A 108 0.55 -18.11 -12.41
C VAL A 108 0.91 -17.16 -13.54
N THR A 109 0.03 -16.20 -13.80
CA THR A 109 0.30 -15.11 -14.76
C THR A 109 1.36 -14.15 -14.23
N ARG A 110 1.92 -13.33 -15.12
CA ARG A 110 2.94 -12.34 -14.75
C ARG A 110 2.38 -11.35 -13.72
N GLU A 111 1.14 -10.89 -13.93
CA GLU A 111 0.43 -9.99 -13.03
C GLU A 111 0.31 -10.62 -11.65
N ALA A 112 -0.27 -11.82 -11.55
CA ALA A 112 -0.41 -12.52 -10.28
C ALA A 112 0.94 -12.79 -9.58
N LYS A 113 1.99 -13.12 -10.33
CA LYS A 113 3.36 -13.31 -9.81
C LYS A 113 3.87 -12.05 -9.09
N ILE A 114 3.70 -10.88 -9.70
CA ILE A 114 4.32 -9.64 -9.20
C ILE A 114 3.44 -8.89 -8.19
N THR A 115 2.11 -9.12 -8.17
CA THR A 115 1.18 -8.36 -7.31
C THR A 115 1.62 -8.27 -5.86
N PRO A 116 1.99 -9.37 -5.16
CA PRO A 116 2.28 -9.26 -3.74
C PRO A 116 3.49 -8.37 -3.45
N TRP A 117 4.59 -8.56 -4.20
CA TRP A 117 5.78 -7.69 -4.11
C TRP A 117 5.44 -6.23 -4.43
N LEU A 118 4.69 -5.98 -5.50
CA LEU A 118 4.38 -4.64 -5.98
C LEU A 118 3.60 -3.84 -4.92
N VAL A 119 2.55 -4.45 -4.36
CA VAL A 119 1.75 -3.84 -3.28
C VAL A 119 2.58 -3.59 -2.02
N ILE A 120 3.39 -4.56 -1.60
CA ILE A 120 4.27 -4.39 -0.43
C ILE A 120 5.28 -3.26 -0.66
N GLN A 121 5.83 -3.15 -1.87
CA GLN A 121 6.73 -2.08 -2.26
C GLN A 121 6.05 -0.71 -2.35
N HIS A 122 4.73 -0.61 -2.49
CA HIS A 122 4.00 0.66 -2.40
C HIS A 122 3.73 1.11 -0.96
N SER A 123 3.88 0.24 0.03
CA SER A 123 3.72 0.63 1.43
C SER A 123 4.72 1.71 1.85
N THR A 124 4.20 2.77 2.45
CA THR A 124 4.95 3.87 3.07
C THR A 124 5.33 3.59 4.52
N ASP A 125 4.89 2.47 5.10
CA ASP A 125 5.27 2.02 6.44
C ASP A 125 6.50 1.12 6.37
N ILE A 126 7.65 1.63 6.83
CA ILE A 126 8.91 0.89 6.81
C ILE A 126 8.89 -0.38 7.67
N ASN A 127 8.17 -0.37 8.80
CA ASN A 127 8.09 -1.55 9.66
C ASN A 127 7.29 -2.65 8.97
N LYS A 128 6.23 -2.29 8.23
CA LYS A 128 5.49 -3.26 7.40
C LYS A 128 6.36 -3.84 6.31
N ARG A 129 7.14 -3.02 5.61
CA ARG A 129 8.09 -3.51 4.61
C ARG A 129 9.04 -4.53 5.22
N LYS A 130 9.63 -4.23 6.39
CA LYS A 130 10.52 -5.13 7.13
C LYS A 130 9.80 -6.40 7.60
N GLU A 131 8.54 -6.31 8.06
CA GLU A 131 7.69 -7.46 8.44
C GLU A 131 7.53 -8.46 7.28
N PHE A 132 7.38 -7.96 6.04
CA PHE A 132 7.26 -8.81 4.84
C PHE A 132 8.59 -9.29 4.27
N PHE A 133 9.74 -8.84 4.76
CA PHE A 133 11.04 -9.23 4.21
C PHE A 133 11.23 -10.77 4.14
N PRO A 134 10.93 -11.57 5.18
CA PRO A 134 11.20 -13.01 5.14
C PRO A 134 10.48 -13.75 4.00
N ILE A 135 9.23 -13.38 3.72
CA ILE A 135 8.45 -14.01 2.65
C ILE A 135 8.92 -13.53 1.27
N LEU A 136 9.25 -12.24 1.11
CA LEU A 136 9.80 -11.72 -0.14
C LEU A 136 11.19 -12.28 -0.43
N TYR A 137 12.04 -12.44 0.59
CA TYR A 137 13.36 -13.06 0.45
C TYR A 137 13.26 -14.53 0.03
N THR A 138 12.31 -15.27 0.62
CA THR A 138 12.03 -16.66 0.22
C THR A 138 11.53 -16.73 -1.23
N ALA A 139 10.61 -15.84 -1.61
CA ALA A 139 10.09 -15.76 -2.97
C ALA A 139 11.17 -15.40 -3.99
N TYR A 140 12.02 -14.42 -3.68
CA TYR A 140 13.19 -14.04 -4.47
C TYR A 140 14.16 -15.23 -4.64
N SER A 141 14.51 -15.91 -3.55
CA SER A 141 15.43 -17.04 -3.56
C SER A 141 14.92 -18.23 -4.40
N LYS A 142 13.59 -18.33 -4.56
CA LYS A 142 12.93 -19.33 -5.42
C LYS A 142 12.70 -18.86 -6.86
N GLY A 143 13.10 -17.65 -7.22
CA GLY A 143 12.88 -17.09 -8.57
C GLY A 143 11.46 -16.54 -8.81
N ASN A 144 10.62 -16.43 -7.77
CA ASN A 144 9.28 -15.88 -7.88
C ASN A 144 9.24 -14.34 -7.85
N ILE A 145 10.36 -13.69 -7.52
CA ILE A 145 10.59 -12.25 -7.64
C ILE A 145 11.89 -12.06 -8.41
N ASP A 146 11.88 -11.16 -9.38
CA ASP A 146 13.04 -10.89 -10.23
C ASP A 146 14.09 -10.06 -9.46
N THR A 147 15.35 -10.10 -9.90
CA THR A 147 16.46 -9.49 -9.14
C THR A 147 16.34 -7.96 -9.04
N ASP A 148 15.94 -7.31 -10.12
CA ASP A 148 15.67 -5.87 -10.18
C ASP A 148 14.49 -5.46 -9.28
N GLN A 149 13.45 -6.28 -9.23
CA GLN A 149 12.29 -6.06 -8.35
C GLN A 149 12.70 -6.12 -6.87
N PHE A 150 13.43 -7.17 -6.49
CA PHE A 150 13.88 -7.33 -5.10
C PHE A 150 14.88 -6.24 -4.69
N GLU A 151 15.81 -5.88 -5.58
CA GLU A 151 16.74 -4.76 -5.38
C GLU A 151 16.01 -3.44 -5.20
N MET A 152 15.02 -3.13 -6.05
CA MET A 152 14.22 -1.90 -5.91
C MET A 152 13.45 -1.86 -4.58
N TYR A 153 12.87 -2.98 -4.16
CA TYR A 153 12.18 -3.05 -2.87
C TYR A 153 13.14 -2.74 -1.70
N LEU A 154 14.33 -3.33 -1.69
CA LEU A 154 15.35 -3.06 -0.66
C LEU A 154 15.88 -1.63 -0.75
N GLY A 155 16.17 -1.13 -1.95
CA GLY A 155 16.69 0.22 -2.16
C GLY A 155 15.72 1.30 -1.69
N ARG A 156 14.43 1.15 -1.99
CA ARG A 156 13.38 2.06 -1.48
C ARG A 156 13.20 1.93 0.04
N THR A 157 13.30 0.72 0.59
CA THR A 157 13.26 0.51 2.04
C THR A 157 14.43 1.20 2.73
N TYR A 158 15.65 1.09 2.17
CA TYR A 158 16.84 1.79 2.63
C TYR A 158 16.65 3.31 2.59
N GLN A 159 16.14 3.83 1.47
CA GLN A 159 15.85 5.26 1.35
C GLN A 159 14.89 5.76 2.41
N MET A 160 13.85 4.98 2.71
CA MET A 160 12.89 5.31 3.76
C MET A 160 13.51 5.30 5.17
N GLU A 161 14.45 4.39 5.44
CA GLU A 161 15.14 4.31 6.75
C GLU A 161 16.14 5.45 6.94
N PHE A 162 16.95 5.73 5.91
CA PHE A 162 18.16 6.54 6.02
C PHE A 162 18.08 7.88 5.27
N GLY A 163 16.97 8.16 4.60
CA GLY A 163 16.70 9.43 3.89
C GLY A 163 17.41 9.59 2.55
N ASN A 164 18.25 8.64 2.13
CA ASN A 164 18.99 8.71 0.87
C ASN A 164 18.91 7.37 0.12
N TYR A 165 18.75 7.40 -1.20
CA TYR A 165 18.82 6.18 -2.00
C TYR A 165 20.23 5.58 -1.90
N PRO A 166 20.40 4.25 -1.85
CA PRO A 166 21.73 3.66 -1.76
C PRO A 166 22.52 3.91 -3.06
N PHE A 167 23.67 4.58 -2.94
CA PHE A 167 24.65 4.82 -4.00
C PHE A 167 25.96 4.06 -3.69
N GLY A 168 26.80 3.76 -4.68
CA GLY A 168 28.13 3.14 -4.47
C GLY A 168 28.19 1.63 -4.74
N GLU A 169 29.09 0.91 -4.04
CA GLU A 169 29.51 -0.50 -4.28
C GLU A 169 28.38 -1.45 -4.71
N GLY A 170 28.67 -2.38 -5.63
CA GLY A 170 27.63 -3.25 -6.22
C GLY A 170 26.70 -2.53 -7.21
N ALA A 171 26.97 -1.27 -7.60
CA ALA A 171 26.22 -0.59 -8.67
C ALA A 171 26.20 -1.35 -10.00
N TYR A 172 27.16 -2.25 -10.21
CA TYR A 172 27.29 -3.10 -11.41
C TYR A 172 26.93 -4.57 -11.16
N ASP A 173 26.79 -5.01 -9.90
CA ASP A 173 26.29 -6.35 -9.53
C ASP A 173 25.10 -6.24 -8.57
N PRO A 174 23.86 -6.42 -9.07
CA PRO A 174 22.65 -6.38 -8.26
C PRO A 174 22.66 -7.34 -7.05
N LYS A 175 23.36 -8.48 -7.13
CA LYS A 175 23.40 -9.46 -6.03
C LYS A 175 24.25 -8.96 -4.87
N GLU A 176 25.40 -8.36 -5.16
CA GLU A 176 26.24 -7.73 -4.13
C GLU A 176 25.48 -6.58 -3.45
N LYS A 177 24.78 -5.77 -4.25
CA LYS A 177 23.93 -4.69 -3.73
C LYS A 177 22.82 -5.22 -2.82
N ILE A 178 22.10 -6.27 -3.22
CA ILE A 178 21.07 -6.92 -2.39
C ILE A 178 21.67 -7.39 -1.06
N ASN A 179 22.79 -8.11 -1.08
CA ASN A 179 23.43 -8.62 0.13
C ASN A 179 23.84 -7.50 1.09
N ARG A 180 24.41 -6.41 0.54
CA ARG A 180 24.75 -5.22 1.33
C ARG A 180 23.51 -4.60 1.96
N LEU A 181 22.45 -4.37 1.17
CA LEU A 181 21.21 -3.75 1.67
C LEU A 181 20.55 -4.59 2.76
N ILE A 182 20.55 -5.92 2.64
CA ILE A 182 20.04 -6.83 3.68
C ILE A 182 20.79 -6.62 5.00
N LYS A 183 22.13 -6.49 4.93
CA LYS A 183 22.97 -6.25 6.10
C LYS A 183 22.74 -4.87 6.70
N GLU A 184 22.74 -3.81 5.89
CA GLU A 184 22.57 -2.42 6.35
C GLU A 184 21.18 -2.17 6.96
N LEU A 185 20.14 -2.81 6.43
CA LEU A 185 18.78 -2.76 6.96
C LEU A 185 18.57 -3.69 8.17
N ASN A 186 19.58 -4.46 8.58
CA ASN A 186 19.51 -5.46 9.67
C ASN A 186 18.35 -6.47 9.50
N LEU A 187 18.15 -6.97 8.28
CA LEU A 187 17.01 -7.83 7.94
C LEU A 187 17.22 -9.32 8.23
N ILE A 188 18.48 -9.72 8.45
CA ILE A 188 18.87 -11.05 8.90
C ILE A 188 19.72 -10.87 10.16
N LYS A 189 19.43 -11.67 11.19
CA LYS A 189 20.21 -11.75 12.43
C LYS A 189 21.27 -12.84 12.33
#